data_AF-A0A449AZ30-F1
#
_entry.id   AF-A0A449AZ30-F1
#
_cell.length_a   1.000
_cell.length_b   1.000
_cell.length_c   1.000
_cell.angle_alpha   90.00
_cell.angle_beta   90.00
_cell.angle_gamma   90.00
#
_symmetry.space_group_name_H-M   'P 1'
#
loop_
_entity.id
_entity.type
_entity.pdbx_description
1 polymer ?
#
loop_
_entity_poly.entity_id
_entity_poly.type
_entity_poly.pdbx_seq_one_letter_code
_entity_poly.pdbx_strand_id
1 'polypeptide(L)'
;MTTLHNNSLDKLDKKLYEQQCKVIKEIFATNEVYREVIKYKLFQLKFNKMHNVGEKVEQEINDLEKMMKGEGSLIRMVLEFMTPSNAWIIEKCFLDQTTKFQSEWYLERFSKTTFYKRKKEAIQEFLKFYFHNVS
;
A
#
# COMPACT_ATOMS: atom_id res chain seq x y z
N MET A 1 -42.31 1.18 -10.38
CA MET A 1 -41.56 1.92 -9.33
C MET A 1 -40.22 1.24 -9.05
N THR A 2 -39.38 1.03 -10.09
CA THR A 2 -38.17 0.19 -9.97
C THR A 2 -36.90 0.92 -10.44
N THR A 3 -37.05 1.97 -11.24
CA THR A 3 -35.96 2.77 -11.82
C THR A 3 -35.36 3.80 -10.86
N LEU A 4 -36.14 4.32 -9.89
CA LEU A 4 -35.64 5.28 -8.91
C LEU A 4 -34.71 4.64 -7.86
N HIS A 5 -34.97 3.38 -7.50
CA HIS A 5 -34.17 2.67 -6.48
C HIS A 5 -32.77 2.32 -7.00
N ASN A 6 -32.66 1.91 -8.27
CA ASN A 6 -31.37 1.57 -8.91
C ASN A 6 -30.42 2.78 -9.01
N ASN A 7 -30.93 3.99 -9.27
CA ASN A 7 -30.11 5.20 -9.34
C ASN A 7 -29.54 5.64 -7.98
N SER A 8 -30.21 5.29 -6.88
CA SER A 8 -29.74 5.62 -5.53
C SER A 8 -28.60 4.70 -5.07
N LEU A 9 -28.68 3.41 -5.44
CA LEU A 9 -27.68 2.41 -5.09
C LEU A 9 -26.36 2.64 -5.83
N ASP A 10 -26.42 2.92 -7.13
CA ASP A 10 -25.24 3.19 -7.96
C ASP A 10 -24.46 4.45 -7.48
N LYS A 11 -25.19 5.48 -7.05
CA LYS A 11 -24.60 6.68 -6.43
C LYS A 11 -23.89 6.36 -5.12
N LEU A 12 -24.47 5.49 -4.30
CA LEU A 12 -23.88 5.07 -3.03
C LEU A 12 -22.60 4.27 -3.27
N ASP A 13 -22.63 3.31 -4.19
CA ASP A 13 -21.47 2.48 -4.54
C ASP A 13 -20.31 3.30 -5.09
N LYS A 14 -20.62 4.30 -5.93
CA LYS A 14 -19.62 5.23 -6.43
C LYS A 14 -18.98 6.02 -5.29
N LYS A 15 -19.80 6.60 -4.40
CA LYS A 15 -19.31 7.38 -3.25
C LYS A 15 -18.47 6.52 -2.30
N LEU A 16 -18.88 5.29 -2.04
CA LEU A 16 -18.12 4.34 -1.24
C LEU A 16 -16.75 4.04 -1.88
N TYR A 17 -16.72 3.75 -3.18
CA TYR A 17 -15.47 3.50 -3.88
C TYR A 17 -14.54 4.72 -3.88
N GLU A 18 -15.08 5.93 -4.01
CA GLU A 18 -14.29 7.17 -3.88
C GLU A 18 -13.65 7.29 -2.50
N GLN A 19 -14.35 6.92 -1.43
CA GLN A 19 -13.77 6.89 -0.08
C GLN A 19 -12.70 5.81 0.06
N GLN A 20 -12.94 4.61 -0.47
CA GLN A 20 -11.95 3.54 -0.52
C GLN A 20 -10.66 3.99 -1.23
N CYS A 21 -10.80 4.71 -2.35
CA CYS A 21 -9.68 5.29 -3.07
C CYS A 21 -8.90 6.33 -2.25
N LYS A 22 -9.58 7.11 -1.39
CA LYS A 22 -8.91 8.06 -0.49
C LYS A 22 -8.17 7.32 0.61
N VAL A 23 -8.85 6.41 1.30
CA VAL A 23 -8.28 5.63 2.41
C VAL A 23 -7.02 4.88 1.96
N ILE A 24 -7.07 4.18 0.83
CA ILE A 24 -5.91 3.43 0.37
C ILE A 24 -4.72 4.35 0.06
N LYS A 25 -4.96 5.52 -0.54
CA LYS A 25 -3.91 6.52 -0.77
C LYS A 25 -3.28 6.99 0.55
N GLU A 26 -4.08 7.28 1.56
CA GLU A 26 -3.58 7.69 2.88
C GLU A 26 -2.75 6.58 3.55
N ILE A 27 -3.17 5.32 3.45
CA ILE A 27 -2.41 4.17 3.97
C ILE A 27 -1.01 4.12 3.35
N PHE A 28 -0.92 4.19 2.01
CA PHE A 28 0.36 4.11 1.33
C PHE A 28 1.22 5.37 1.52
N ALA A 29 0.61 6.57 1.55
CA ALA A 29 1.32 7.80 1.86
C ALA A 29 1.90 7.77 3.28
N THR A 30 1.13 7.32 4.27
CA THR A 30 1.60 7.14 5.65
C THR A 30 2.76 6.15 5.72
N ASN A 31 2.68 5.05 4.97
CA ASN A 31 3.77 4.08 4.88
C ASN A 31 5.04 4.69 4.27
N GLU A 32 4.93 5.56 3.25
CA GLU A 32 6.09 6.27 2.71
C GLU A 32 6.74 7.19 3.75
N VAL A 33 5.93 7.96 4.49
CA VAL A 33 6.43 8.80 5.58
C VAL A 33 7.14 7.96 6.65
N TYR A 34 6.53 6.84 7.04
CA TYR A 34 7.13 5.91 8.02
C TYR A 34 8.50 5.38 7.55
N ARG A 35 8.65 5.05 6.26
CA ARG A 35 9.93 4.63 5.69
C ARG A 35 10.99 5.72 5.74
N GLU A 36 10.63 6.98 5.48
CA GLU A 36 11.58 8.09 5.62
C GLU A 36 12.01 8.31 7.07
N VAL A 37 11.10 8.13 8.04
CA VAL A 37 11.44 8.15 9.47
C VAL A 37 12.43 7.05 9.83
N ILE A 38 12.19 5.80 9.39
CA ILE A 38 13.12 4.69 9.62
C ILE A 38 14.48 4.99 8.98
N LYS A 39 14.50 5.48 7.74
CA LYS A 39 15.74 5.82 7.02
C LYS A 39 16.56 6.88 7.76
N TYR A 40 15.90 7.91 8.29
CA TYR A 40 16.56 8.92 9.12
C TYR A 40 17.16 8.32 10.39
N LYS A 41 16.41 7.47 11.11
CA LYS A 41 16.89 6.79 12.30
C LYS A 41 18.08 5.87 12.00
N LEU A 42 18.02 5.14 10.88
CA LEU A 42 19.10 4.28 10.41
C LEU A 42 20.37 5.08 10.11
N PHE A 43 20.23 6.25 9.48
CA PHE A 43 21.34 7.16 9.23
C PHE A 43 21.98 7.62 10.54
N GLN A 44 21.18 8.07 11.52
CA GLN A 44 21.69 8.49 12.83
C GLN A 44 22.44 7.36 13.55
N LEU A 45 21.89 6.14 13.56
CA LEU A 45 22.53 4.99 14.20
C LEU A 45 23.84 4.61 13.52
N LYS A 46 23.87 4.58 12.18
CA LYS A 46 25.10 4.30 11.43
C LYS A 46 26.17 5.37 11.66
N PHE A 47 25.78 6.64 11.72
CA PHE A 47 26.68 7.74 12.04
C PHE A 47 27.24 7.61 13.47
N ASN A 48 26.37 7.36 14.46
CA ASN A 48 26.79 7.20 15.86
C ASN A 48 27.65 5.95 16.08
N LYS A 49 27.41 4.86 15.33
CA LYS A 49 28.24 3.65 15.34
C LYS A 49 29.68 3.94 14.93
N MET A 50 29.92 4.89 14.02
CA MET A 50 31.29 5.31 13.65
C MET A 50 32.07 5.89 14.85
N HIS A 51 31.37 6.35 15.89
CA HIS A 51 31.95 7.01 17.05
C HIS A 51 31.82 6.21 18.36
N ASN A 52 30.96 5.18 18.43
CA ASN A 52 30.77 4.30 19.60
C ASN A 52 30.38 2.88 19.18
N VAL A 53 31.15 1.87 19.61
CA VAL A 53 30.93 0.45 19.25
C VAL A 53 30.21 -0.27 20.39
N GLY A 54 28.96 -0.69 20.15
CA GLY A 54 28.19 -1.51 21.07
C GLY A 54 27.28 -2.48 20.34
N GLU A 55 27.24 -3.74 20.77
CA GLU A 55 26.48 -4.85 20.15
C GLU A 55 24.98 -4.54 19.99
N LYS A 56 24.39 -3.78 20.94
CA LYS A 56 22.99 -3.35 20.87
C LYS A 56 22.67 -2.45 19.67
N VAL A 57 23.63 -1.63 19.24
CA VAL A 57 23.45 -0.73 18.07
C VAL A 57 23.40 -1.53 16.78
N GLU A 58 24.15 -2.63 16.69
CA GLU A 58 24.16 -3.48 15.51
C GLU A 58 22.84 -4.21 15.30
N GLN A 59 22.28 -4.73 16.39
CA GLN A 59 20.98 -5.38 16.35
C GLN A 59 19.89 -4.39 15.91
N GLU A 60 19.89 -3.18 16.46
CA GLU A 60 18.91 -2.16 16.08
C GLU A 60 19.04 -1.72 14.61
N ILE A 61 20.27 -1.59 14.09
CA ILE A 61 20.52 -1.33 12.66
C ILE A 61 19.92 -2.47 11.81
N ASN A 62 20.20 -3.72 12.15
CA ASN A 62 19.68 -4.88 11.42
C ASN A 62 18.15 -4.93 11.42
N ASP A 63 17.52 -4.64 12.56
CA ASP A 63 16.06 -4.64 12.66
C ASP A 63 15.43 -3.52 11.83
N LEU A 64 16.01 -2.31 11.83
CA LEU A 64 15.53 -1.21 10.98
C LEU A 64 15.74 -1.48 9.48
N GLU A 65 16.83 -2.18 9.11
CA GLU A 65 17.04 -2.58 7.71
C GLU A 65 16.00 -3.60 7.23
N LYS A 66 15.60 -4.55 8.08
CA LYS A 66 14.48 -5.47 7.80
C LYS A 66 13.17 -4.71 7.64
N MET A 67 12.88 -3.77 8.55
CA MET A 67 11.69 -2.91 8.46
C MET A 67 11.68 -2.07 7.16
N MET A 68 12.83 -1.56 6.73
CA MET A 68 12.96 -0.82 5.46
C MET A 68 12.62 -1.65 4.22
N LYS A 69 12.88 -2.97 4.28
CA LYS A 69 12.49 -3.96 3.27
C LYS A 69 11.02 -4.40 3.41
N GLY A 70 10.28 -3.84 4.35
CA GLY A 70 8.86 -4.13 4.59
C GLY A 70 8.62 -5.45 5.32
N GLU A 71 9.65 -6.08 5.88
CA GLU A 71 9.49 -7.26 6.73
C GLU A 71 8.64 -6.93 7.95
N GLY A 72 7.63 -7.77 8.23
CA GLY A 72 6.70 -7.55 9.34
C GLY A 72 5.70 -6.41 9.14
N SER A 73 5.68 -5.74 7.98
CA SER A 73 4.70 -4.68 7.72
C SER A 73 3.30 -5.25 7.47
N LEU A 74 2.28 -4.57 8.01
CA LEU A 74 0.87 -4.94 7.78
C LEU A 74 0.52 -4.93 6.28
N ILE A 75 1.08 -4.00 5.51
CA ILE A 75 0.86 -3.93 4.05
C ILE A 75 1.35 -5.21 3.38
N ARG A 76 2.57 -5.68 3.71
CA ARG A 76 3.11 -6.92 3.14
C ARG A 76 2.26 -8.14 3.52
N MET A 77 1.88 -8.23 4.80
CA MET A 77 1.00 -9.30 5.28
C MET A 77 -0.34 -9.32 4.54
N VAL A 78 -0.97 -8.14 4.34
CA VAL A 78 -2.22 -8.04 3.57
C VAL A 78 -2.02 -8.50 2.13
N LEU A 79 -0.94 -8.09 1.46
CA LEU A 79 -0.65 -8.50 0.09
C LEU A 79 -0.47 -10.03 -0.05
N GLU A 80 0.10 -10.69 0.97
CA GLU A 80 0.25 -12.15 1.01
C GLU A 80 -1.09 -12.90 1.14
N PHE A 81 -2.13 -12.27 1.70
CA PHE A 81 -3.47 -12.85 1.80
C PHE A 81 -4.39 -12.53 0.61
N MET A 82 -4.02 -11.56 -0.23
CA MET A 82 -4.78 -11.21 -1.41
C MET A 82 -4.63 -12.23 -2.53
N THR A 83 -5.57 -12.26 -3.46
CA THR A 83 -5.37 -12.97 -4.73
C THR A 83 -4.13 -12.42 -5.45
N PRO A 84 -3.27 -13.27 -6.06
CA PRO A 84 -2.01 -12.83 -6.66
C PRO A 84 -2.18 -11.72 -7.71
N SER A 85 -3.25 -11.78 -8.51
CA SER A 85 -3.55 -10.76 -9.51
C SER A 85 -3.85 -9.40 -8.88
N ASN A 86 -4.58 -9.37 -7.77
CA ASN A 86 -4.97 -8.12 -7.12
C ASN A 86 -3.81 -7.55 -6.30
N ALA A 87 -3.03 -8.41 -5.61
CA ALA A 87 -1.80 -8.02 -4.93
C ALA A 87 -0.85 -7.31 -5.91
N TRP A 88 -0.62 -7.91 -7.08
CA TRP A 88 0.23 -7.33 -8.13
C TRP A 88 -0.29 -5.97 -8.62
N ILE A 89 -1.60 -5.77 -8.76
CA ILE A 89 -2.17 -4.46 -9.13
C ILE A 89 -1.92 -3.42 -8.03
N ILE A 90 -2.06 -3.78 -6.76
CA ILE A 90 -1.77 -2.89 -5.64
C ILE A 90 -0.29 -2.52 -5.64
N GLU A 91 0.61 -3.49 -5.79
CA GLU A 91 2.05 -3.24 -5.87
C GLU A 91 2.40 -2.24 -6.98
N LYS A 92 1.89 -2.46 -8.19
CA LYS A 92 2.11 -1.56 -9.32
C LYS A 92 1.49 -0.18 -9.13
N CYS A 93 0.32 -0.10 -8.49
CA CYS A 93 -0.35 1.18 -8.27
C CYS A 93 0.30 2.02 -7.16
N PHE A 94 0.88 1.41 -6.13
CA PHE A 94 1.18 2.10 -4.89
C PHE A 94 2.59 1.88 -4.32
N LEU A 95 3.30 0.81 -4.70
CA LEU A 95 4.61 0.47 -4.11
C LEU A 95 5.76 0.55 -5.11
N ASP A 96 5.53 0.17 -6.35
CA ASP A 96 6.52 0.16 -7.42
C ASP A 96 6.90 1.60 -7.81
N GLN A 97 8.16 1.98 -7.56
CA GLN A 97 8.67 3.32 -7.81
C GLN A 97 8.66 3.71 -9.28
N THR A 98 8.72 2.73 -10.19
CA THR A 98 8.70 2.99 -11.63
C THR A 98 7.28 3.28 -12.11
N THR A 99 6.30 2.52 -11.63
CA THR A 99 4.94 2.55 -12.20
C THR A 99 3.95 3.39 -11.40
N LYS A 100 4.13 3.57 -10.08
CA LYS A 100 3.16 4.29 -9.23
C LYS A 100 2.92 5.76 -9.63
N PHE A 101 3.90 6.39 -10.27
CA PHE A 101 3.81 7.77 -10.75
C PHE A 101 3.43 7.88 -12.23
N GLN A 102 3.36 6.75 -12.94
CA GLN A 102 3.00 6.70 -14.36
C GLN A 102 1.50 6.48 -14.49
N SER A 103 0.79 7.38 -15.17
CA SER A 103 -0.67 7.27 -15.31
C SER A 103 -1.12 6.15 -16.24
N GLU A 104 -0.23 5.61 -17.07
CA GLU A 104 -0.57 4.78 -18.24
C GLU A 104 0.19 3.45 -18.33
N TRP A 105 0.97 3.08 -17.30
CA TRP A 105 1.73 1.82 -17.30
C TRP A 105 0.87 0.57 -17.59
N TYR A 106 -0.43 0.63 -17.27
CA TYR A 106 -1.35 -0.48 -17.45
C TYR A 106 -1.70 -0.77 -18.91
N LEU A 107 -1.48 0.19 -19.84
CA LEU A 107 -1.87 0.05 -21.24
C LEU A 107 -1.12 -1.09 -21.95
N GLU A 108 0.05 -1.48 -21.44
CA GLU A 108 0.82 -2.62 -21.95
C GLU A 108 0.15 -3.97 -21.67
N ARG A 109 -0.80 -4.04 -20.72
CA ARG A 109 -1.42 -5.30 -20.27
C ARG A 109 -2.94 -5.31 -20.30
N PHE A 110 -3.57 -4.15 -20.20
CA PHE A 110 -5.02 -4.04 -20.09
C PHE A 110 -5.57 -2.88 -20.92
N SER A 111 -6.79 -3.05 -21.42
CA SER A 111 -7.59 -1.89 -21.79
C SER A 111 -7.90 -1.05 -20.55
N LYS A 112 -8.16 0.25 -20.78
CA LYS A 112 -8.53 1.21 -19.72
C LYS A 112 -9.67 0.69 -18.84
N THR A 113 -10.78 0.27 -19.44
CA THR A 113 -11.96 -0.21 -18.71
C THR A 113 -11.66 -1.45 -17.87
N THR A 114 -10.90 -2.41 -18.42
CA THR A 114 -10.48 -3.61 -17.70
C THR A 114 -9.60 -3.26 -16.52
N PHE A 115 -8.61 -2.38 -16.70
CA PHE A 115 -7.74 -1.94 -15.62
C PHE A 115 -8.52 -1.30 -14.47
N TYR A 116 -9.41 -0.34 -14.75
CA TYR A 116 -10.17 0.33 -13.70
C TYR A 116 -11.12 -0.62 -12.96
N LYS A 117 -11.69 -1.62 -13.65
CA LYS A 117 -12.49 -2.67 -13.00
C LYS A 117 -11.62 -3.51 -12.06
N ARG A 118 -10.47 -4.01 -12.54
CA ARG A 118 -9.54 -4.82 -11.74
C ARG A 118 -8.93 -4.05 -10.57
N LYS A 119 -8.61 -2.77 -10.77
CA LYS A 119 -8.13 -1.88 -9.72
C LYS A 119 -9.17 -1.69 -8.62
N LYS A 120 -10.45 -1.53 -8.99
CA LYS A 120 -11.54 -1.45 -8.01
C LYS A 120 -11.62 -2.73 -7.17
N GLU A 121 -11.59 -3.90 -7.82
CA GLU A 121 -11.58 -5.20 -7.16
C GLU A 121 -10.39 -5.33 -6.18
N ALA A 122 -9.19 -4.98 -6.64
CA ALA A 122 -7.98 -5.04 -5.83
C ALA A 122 -8.01 -4.11 -4.61
N ILE A 123 -8.50 -2.88 -4.75
CA ILE A 123 -8.65 -1.93 -3.64
C ILE A 123 -9.63 -2.45 -2.60
N GLN A 124 -10.77 -2.99 -3.05
CA GLN A 124 -11.80 -3.52 -2.16
C GLN A 124 -11.29 -4.72 -1.36
N GLU A 125 -10.59 -5.64 -2.02
CA GLU A 125 -9.97 -6.79 -1.37
C GLU A 125 -8.89 -6.35 -0.35
N PHE A 126 -7.99 -5.44 -0.75
CA PHE A 126 -6.95 -4.91 0.13
C PHE A 126 -7.55 -4.31 1.40
N LEU A 127 -8.53 -3.40 1.27
CA LEU A 127 -9.13 -2.73 2.43
C LEU A 127 -9.92 -3.69 3.32
N LYS A 128 -10.54 -4.72 2.74
CA LYS A 128 -11.22 -5.77 3.52
C LYS A 128 -10.23 -6.45 4.46
N PHE A 129 -9.08 -6.90 3.96
CA PHE A 129 -8.05 -7.53 4.79
C PHE A 129 -7.38 -6.54 5.74
N TYR A 130 -7.09 -5.32 5.27
CA TYR A 130 -6.43 -4.29 6.08
C TYR A 130 -7.24 -3.95 7.33
N PHE A 131 -8.55 -3.69 7.20
CA PHE A 131 -9.36 -3.34 8.36
C PHE A 131 -9.74 -4.53 9.23
N HIS A 132 -9.86 -5.73 8.65
CA HIS A 132 -10.13 -6.93 9.45
C HIS A 132 -9.01 -7.26 10.44
N ASN A 133 -7.75 -6.92 10.11
CA ASN A 133 -6.59 -7.19 10.96
C ASN A 133 -6.15 -6.00 11.83
N VAL A 134 -6.85 -4.86 11.72
CA VAL A 134 -6.64 -3.66 12.55
C VAL A 134 -7.74 -3.51 13.62
N SER A 135 -8.78 -4.34 13.56
CA SER A 135 -9.94 -4.33 14.47
C SER A 135 -9.74 -5.23 15.69
#